data_AF-A0A084G4K4-F1
#
_entry.id   AF-A0A084G4K4-F1
#
_cell.length_a   1.000
_cell.length_b   1.000
_cell.length_c   1.000
_cell.angle_alpha   90.00
_cell.angle_beta   90.00
_cell.angle_gamma   90.00
#
_symmetry.space_group_name_H-M   'P 1'
#
loop_
_entity.id
_entity.type
_entity.pdbx_description
1 polymer ?
#
loop_
_entity_poly.entity_id
_entity_poly.type
_entity_poly.pdbx_seq_one_letter_code
_entity_poly.pdbx_strand_id
1 'polypeptide(L)'
;MFGPHWAEGRGLSKESPKEIRLDEDDADALHTIFCVIHHRNDVVPQDITPLEFLQIAIATDKYDLGIALKYAIAQWQQPQGSLDKTGAGYLMAAAYALGDSEMFVERTLALILDYEESYYEFLENEMINRVTCLKSGGIECEQKFAEY
;
A
#
# COMPACT_ATOMS: atom_id res chain seq x y z
N MET A 1 18.85 3.10 -4.55
CA MET A 1 19.21 1.82 -3.90
C MET A 1 20.30 1.01 -4.62
N PHE A 2 20.47 1.05 -5.94
CA PHE A 2 21.41 0.16 -6.65
C PHE A 2 22.70 0.82 -7.17
N GLY A 3 23.10 1.96 -6.60
CA GLY A 3 24.35 2.63 -6.96
C GLY A 3 25.59 1.91 -6.39
N PRO A 4 26.79 2.14 -6.93
CA PRO A 4 28.03 1.48 -6.48
C PRO A 4 28.41 1.79 -5.01
N HIS A 5 27.81 2.82 -4.41
CA HIS A 5 27.98 3.14 -2.99
C HIS A 5 27.19 2.23 -2.05
N TRP A 6 26.17 1.55 -2.57
CA TRP A 6 25.29 0.66 -1.82
C TRP A 6 25.82 -0.77 -1.87
N ALA A 7 25.65 -1.51 -0.78
CA ALA A 7 26.05 -2.91 -0.75
C ALA A 7 25.32 -3.72 -1.83
N GLU A 8 24.06 -3.35 -2.13
CA GLU A 8 23.22 -3.92 -3.20
C GLU A 8 23.76 -3.66 -4.60
N GLY A 9 24.38 -2.50 -4.85
CA GLY A 9 24.88 -2.10 -6.17
C GLY A 9 26.30 -2.54 -6.49
N ARG A 10 27.08 -3.01 -5.49
CA ARG A 10 28.45 -3.48 -5.70
C ARG A 10 28.50 -4.93 -6.19
N GLY A 11 29.37 -5.18 -7.17
CA GLY A 11 29.66 -6.54 -7.65
C GLY A 11 28.55 -7.18 -8.46
N LEU A 12 27.60 -6.38 -8.96
CA LEU A 12 26.55 -6.86 -9.86
C LEU A 12 27.17 -7.25 -11.21
N SER A 13 27.02 -8.52 -11.58
CA SER A 13 27.28 -9.00 -12.95
C SER A 13 26.16 -9.93 -13.38
N LYS A 14 26.03 -10.19 -14.69
CA LYS A 14 25.02 -11.12 -15.20
C LYS A 14 25.28 -12.56 -14.73
N GLU A 15 26.53 -12.88 -14.46
CA GLU A 15 27.02 -14.20 -14.06
C GLU A 15 26.91 -14.43 -12.55
N SER A 16 26.77 -13.35 -11.76
CA SER A 16 26.61 -13.39 -10.31
C SER A 16 25.54 -12.38 -9.88
N PRO A 17 24.25 -12.66 -10.16
CA PRO A 17 23.17 -11.79 -9.70
C PRO A 17 23.16 -11.77 -8.17
N LYS A 18 22.82 -10.62 -7.60
CA LYS A 18 22.68 -10.49 -6.16
C LYS A 18 21.27 -10.94 -5.74
N GLU A 19 21.22 -11.86 -4.79
CA GLU A 19 19.97 -12.26 -4.15
C GLU A 19 19.62 -11.28 -3.04
N ILE A 20 18.38 -10.77 -3.05
CA ILE A 20 17.83 -9.86 -2.06
C ILE A 20 16.58 -10.54 -1.48
N ARG A 21 16.57 -10.76 -0.17
CA ARG A 21 15.41 -11.33 0.53
C ARG A 21 14.44 -10.22 0.90
N LEU A 22 13.15 -10.46 0.65
CA LEU A 22 12.05 -9.53 0.92
C LEU A 22 11.07 -10.18 1.91
N ASP A 23 11.58 -10.61 3.07
CA ASP A 23 10.83 -11.46 4.01
C ASP A 23 9.65 -10.72 4.71
N GLU A 24 9.61 -9.39 4.63
CA GLU A 24 8.58 -8.52 5.25
C GLU A 24 7.46 -8.10 4.28
N ASP A 25 7.62 -8.42 3.00
CA ASP A 25 6.75 -7.98 1.92
C ASP A 25 5.76 -9.07 1.55
N ASP A 26 4.56 -8.65 1.16
CA ASP A 26 3.55 -9.56 0.66
C ASP A 26 3.92 -9.98 -0.78
N ALA A 27 4.08 -11.30 -0.99
CA ALA A 27 4.56 -11.85 -2.25
C ALA A 27 3.56 -11.62 -3.40
N ASP A 28 2.26 -11.68 -3.11
CA ASP A 28 1.20 -11.54 -4.12
C ASP A 28 1.03 -10.07 -4.54
N ALA A 29 1.12 -9.14 -3.58
CA ALA A 29 1.17 -7.71 -3.84
C ALA A 29 2.38 -7.34 -4.72
N LEU A 30 3.58 -7.81 -4.36
CA LEU A 30 4.79 -7.57 -5.15
C LEU A 30 4.70 -8.20 -6.55
N HIS A 31 4.16 -9.41 -6.66
CA HIS A 31 3.95 -10.05 -7.95
C HIS A 31 3.02 -9.22 -8.85
N THR A 32 1.93 -8.69 -8.29
CA THR A 32 0.98 -7.83 -9.01
C THR A 32 1.65 -6.54 -9.47
N ILE A 33 2.39 -5.87 -8.58
CA ILE A 33 3.19 -4.68 -8.89
C ILE A 33 4.18 -4.98 -10.02
N PHE A 34 4.90 -6.11 -9.94
CA PHE A 34 5.85 -6.53 -10.95
C PHE A 34 5.19 -6.79 -12.30
N CYS A 35 3.98 -7.35 -12.33
CA CYS A 35 3.22 -7.49 -13.57
C CYS A 35 2.91 -6.12 -14.20
N VAL A 36 2.51 -5.13 -13.41
CA VAL A 36 2.23 -3.77 -13.93
C VAL A 36 3.50 -3.10 -14.47
N ILE A 37 4.60 -3.07 -13.71
CA ILE A 37 5.84 -2.39 -14.13
C ILE A 37 6.52 -3.09 -15.33
N HIS A 38 6.31 -4.40 -15.50
CA HIS A 38 6.81 -5.15 -16.65
C HIS A 38 5.80 -5.21 -17.82
N HIS A 39 4.73 -4.41 -17.77
CA HIS A 39 3.69 -4.32 -18.80
C HIS A 39 2.97 -5.65 -19.11
N ARG A 40 2.97 -6.57 -18.15
CA ARG A 40 2.19 -7.82 -18.20
C ARG A 40 0.75 -7.60 -17.78
N ASN A 41 0.13 -6.58 -18.36
CA ASN A 41 -1.23 -6.15 -18.04
C ASN A 41 -2.29 -7.22 -18.41
N ASP A 42 -1.91 -8.21 -19.21
CA ASP A 42 -2.74 -9.38 -19.56
C ASP A 42 -3.03 -10.31 -18.37
N VAL A 43 -2.18 -10.28 -17.33
CA VAL A 43 -2.34 -11.11 -16.12
C VAL A 43 -2.61 -10.29 -14.86
N VAL A 44 -2.67 -8.96 -14.98
CA VAL A 44 -3.01 -8.09 -13.85
C VAL A 44 -4.50 -8.26 -13.52
N PRO A 45 -4.87 -8.60 -12.27
CA PRO A 45 -6.27 -8.74 -11.88
C PRO A 45 -7.06 -7.47 -12.15
N GLN A 46 -8.24 -7.62 -12.74
CA GLN A 46 -9.12 -6.46 -12.98
C GLN A 46 -9.73 -5.95 -11.68
N ASP A 47 -10.18 -6.89 -10.85
CA ASP A 47 -10.75 -6.66 -9.54
C ASP A 47 -9.83 -7.28 -8.48
N ILE A 48 -9.67 -6.58 -7.37
CA ILE A 48 -8.96 -7.06 -6.19
C ILE A 48 -9.78 -6.75 -4.95
N THR A 49 -9.55 -7.50 -3.88
CA THR A 49 -10.15 -7.27 -2.58
C THR A 49 -9.57 -6.01 -1.91
N PRO A 50 -10.29 -5.39 -0.97
CA PRO A 50 -9.77 -4.25 -0.21
C PRO A 50 -8.46 -4.54 0.54
N LEU A 51 -8.28 -5.79 1.02
CA LEU A 51 -7.04 -6.20 1.70
C LEU A 51 -5.87 -6.26 0.72
N GLU A 52 -6.05 -6.89 -0.44
CA GLU A 52 -5.03 -6.93 -1.50
C GLU A 52 -4.66 -5.51 -1.95
N PHE A 53 -5.66 -4.62 -2.09
CA PHE A 53 -5.40 -3.22 -2.44
C PHE A 53 -4.57 -2.49 -1.38
N LEU A 54 -4.86 -2.70 -0.08
CA LEU A 54 -4.04 -2.16 1.00
C LEU A 54 -2.60 -2.69 0.98
N GLN A 55 -2.40 -3.99 0.73
CA GLN A 55 -1.05 -4.56 0.64
C GLN A 55 -0.26 -3.98 -0.54
N ILE A 56 -0.91 -3.80 -1.69
CA ILE A 56 -0.32 -3.11 -2.85
C ILE A 56 0.01 -1.66 -2.50
N ALA A 57 -0.88 -0.94 -1.81
CA ALA A 57 -0.65 0.44 -1.39
C ALA A 57 0.55 0.56 -0.44
N ILE A 58 0.70 -0.37 0.53
CA ILE A 58 1.85 -0.42 1.45
C ILE A 58 3.16 -0.62 0.66
N ALA A 59 3.19 -1.60 -0.25
CA ALA A 59 4.37 -1.83 -1.07
C ALA A 59 4.65 -0.63 -2.01
N THR A 60 3.60 0.02 -2.50
CA THR A 60 3.72 1.22 -3.34
C THR A 60 4.39 2.37 -2.61
N ASP A 61 3.98 2.68 -1.36
CA ASP A 61 4.63 3.68 -0.51
C ASP A 61 6.08 3.27 -0.19
N LYS A 62 6.29 2.03 0.25
CA LYS A 62 7.63 1.51 0.65
C LYS A 62 8.67 1.64 -0.46
N TYR A 63 8.28 1.40 -1.71
CA TYR A 63 9.19 1.39 -2.86
C TYR A 63 9.07 2.62 -3.77
N ASP A 64 8.31 3.65 -3.37
CA ASP A 64 8.06 4.87 -4.14
C ASP A 64 7.57 4.59 -5.58
N LEU A 65 6.53 3.76 -5.70
CA LEU A 65 5.99 3.28 -6.98
C LEU A 65 4.70 3.98 -7.40
N GLY A 66 4.28 5.05 -6.71
CA GLY A 66 2.99 5.71 -6.94
C GLY A 66 2.81 6.21 -8.37
N ILE A 67 3.86 6.77 -8.99
CA ILE A 67 3.82 7.22 -10.39
C ILE A 67 3.66 6.04 -11.35
N ALA A 68 4.40 4.94 -11.12
CA ALA A 68 4.38 3.77 -11.99
C ALA A 68 3.03 3.04 -11.94
N LEU A 69 2.39 3.03 -10.76
CA LEU A 69 1.15 2.31 -10.51
C LEU A 69 -0.11 3.17 -10.64
N LYS A 70 0.02 4.47 -10.93
CA LYS A 70 -1.09 5.45 -10.97
C LYS A 70 -2.37 4.94 -11.64
N TYR A 71 -2.25 4.34 -12.82
CA TYR A 71 -3.41 3.87 -13.57
C TYR A 71 -4.00 2.56 -13.02
N ALA A 72 -3.16 1.66 -12.50
CA ALA A 72 -3.63 0.43 -11.89
C ALA A 72 -4.37 0.71 -10.57
N ILE A 73 -3.82 1.62 -9.75
CA ILE A 73 -4.45 2.12 -8.52
C ILE A 73 -5.82 2.74 -8.82
N ALA A 74 -5.90 3.57 -9.87
CA ALA A 74 -7.16 4.21 -10.26
C ALA A 74 -8.27 3.21 -10.64
N GLN A 75 -7.89 2.01 -11.09
CA GLN A 75 -8.82 0.92 -11.39
C GLN A 75 -9.26 0.19 -10.11
N TRP A 76 -8.33 -0.10 -9.21
CA TRP A 76 -8.60 -0.92 -8.02
C TRP A 76 -9.23 -0.16 -6.85
N GLN A 77 -9.18 1.16 -6.84
CA GLN A 77 -9.74 1.98 -5.75
C GLN A 77 -11.27 1.84 -5.60
N GLN A 78 -11.98 1.29 -6.60
CA GLN A 78 -13.41 1.04 -6.58
C GLN A 78 -13.67 -0.47 -6.38
N PRO A 79 -14.02 -0.92 -5.17
CA PRO A 79 -14.32 -2.33 -4.92
C PRO A 79 -15.57 -2.75 -5.67
N GLN A 80 -15.60 -4.00 -6.14
CA GLN A 80 -16.84 -4.62 -6.61
C GLN A 80 -17.65 -5.15 -5.42
N GLY A 81 -18.93 -4.77 -5.35
CA GLY A 81 -19.87 -5.29 -4.36
C GLY A 81 -20.00 -4.44 -3.09
N SER A 82 -20.74 -4.97 -2.11
CA SER A 82 -20.94 -4.30 -0.82
C SER A 82 -19.69 -4.42 0.04
N LEU A 83 -19.22 -3.30 0.56
CA LEU A 83 -18.06 -3.24 1.42
C LEU A 83 -18.47 -3.50 2.87
N ASP A 84 -17.84 -4.47 3.53
CA ASP A 84 -17.98 -4.62 4.97
C ASP A 84 -17.12 -3.57 5.70
N LYS A 85 -17.33 -3.45 7.02
CA LYS A 85 -16.63 -2.47 7.85
C LYS A 85 -15.11 -2.59 7.70
N THR A 86 -14.58 -3.81 7.77
CA THR A 86 -13.13 -4.05 7.73
C THR A 86 -12.56 -3.67 6.37
N GLY A 87 -13.26 -4.00 5.28
CA GLY A 87 -12.92 -3.58 3.93
C GLY A 87 -12.92 -2.06 3.78
N ALA A 88 -13.88 -1.36 4.37
CA ALA A 88 -13.89 0.11 4.39
C ALA A 88 -12.68 0.68 5.12
N GLY A 89 -12.31 0.08 6.26
CA GLY A 89 -11.07 0.39 6.98
C GLY A 89 -9.81 0.16 6.13
N TYR A 90 -9.76 -0.90 5.34
CA TYR A 90 -8.64 -1.17 4.43
C TYR A 90 -8.52 -0.13 3.31
N LEU A 91 -9.63 0.30 2.70
CA LEU A 91 -9.58 1.34 1.67
C LEU A 91 -9.14 2.69 2.24
N MET A 92 -9.58 3.03 3.45
CA MET A 92 -9.12 4.23 4.16
C MET A 92 -7.60 4.16 4.41
N ALA A 93 -7.11 3.04 4.93
CA ALA A 93 -5.67 2.85 5.18
C ALA A 93 -4.86 2.85 3.89
N ALA A 94 -5.41 2.31 2.79
CA ALA A 94 -4.76 2.32 1.47
C ALA A 94 -4.65 3.74 0.93
N ALA A 95 -5.71 4.54 1.02
CA ALA A 95 -5.68 5.95 0.62
C ALA A 95 -4.63 6.75 1.42
N TYR A 96 -4.52 6.48 2.73
CA TYR A 96 -3.48 7.06 3.56
C TYR A 96 -2.07 6.64 3.12
N ALA A 97 -1.84 5.34 2.87
CA ALA A 97 -0.55 4.83 2.39
C ALA A 97 -0.15 5.47 1.05
N LEU A 98 -1.10 5.66 0.14
CA LEU A 98 -0.85 6.24 -1.18
C LEU A 98 -0.64 7.76 -1.16
N GLY A 99 -0.87 8.41 -0.01
CA GLY A 99 -0.88 9.87 0.07
C GLY A 99 -2.00 10.52 -0.76
N ASP A 100 -3.05 9.77 -1.09
CA ASP A 100 -4.18 10.26 -1.88
C ASP A 100 -5.20 10.92 -0.94
N SER A 101 -5.09 12.25 -0.80
CA SER A 101 -5.92 13.03 0.12
C SER A 101 -7.39 13.07 -0.29
N GLU A 102 -7.69 13.03 -1.59
CA GLU A 102 -9.06 13.03 -2.11
C GLU A 102 -9.73 11.70 -1.78
N MET A 103 -9.08 10.59 -2.12
CA MET A 103 -9.55 9.25 -1.78
C MET A 103 -9.69 9.08 -0.27
N PHE A 104 -8.75 9.59 0.51
CA PHE A 104 -8.79 9.48 1.97
C PHE A 104 -10.02 10.20 2.56
N VAL A 105 -10.29 11.43 2.12
CA VAL A 105 -11.48 12.18 2.56
C VAL A 105 -12.76 11.46 2.15
N GLU A 106 -12.85 10.96 0.91
CA GLU A 106 -14.03 10.22 0.44
C GLU A 106 -14.30 8.98 1.29
N ARG A 107 -13.27 8.14 1.50
CA ARG A 107 -13.39 6.87 2.22
C ARG A 107 -13.66 7.08 3.71
N THR A 108 -13.01 8.05 4.34
CA THR A 108 -13.25 8.38 5.75
C THR A 108 -14.64 8.98 5.96
N LEU A 109 -15.12 9.84 5.06
CA LEU A 109 -16.46 10.41 5.17
C LEU A 109 -17.53 9.32 5.06
N ALA A 110 -17.39 8.40 4.10
CA ALA A 110 -18.30 7.25 3.97
C ALA A 110 -18.32 6.40 5.26
N LEU A 111 -17.14 6.09 5.80
CA LEU A 111 -17.02 5.40 7.09
C LEU A 111 -17.74 6.16 8.21
N ILE A 112 -17.56 7.47 8.34
CA ILE A 112 -18.16 8.28 9.41
C ILE A 112 -19.69 8.32 9.31
N LEU A 113 -20.23 8.38 8.09
CA LEU A 113 -21.67 8.51 7.86
C LEU A 113 -22.40 7.18 7.94
N ASP A 114 -21.79 6.10 7.46
CA ASP A 114 -22.45 4.81 7.31
C ASP A 114 -22.19 3.86 8.50
N TYR A 115 -21.27 4.21 9.41
CA TYR A 115 -20.87 3.35 10.51
C TYR A 115 -21.28 3.89 11.89
N GLU A 116 -22.19 3.17 12.56
CA GLU A 116 -22.76 3.56 13.86
C GLU A 116 -22.03 2.95 15.09
N GLU A 117 -21.10 2.03 14.87
CA GLU A 117 -20.45 1.24 15.92
C GLU A 117 -19.04 1.78 16.26
N SER A 118 -18.28 1.06 17.10
CA SER A 118 -16.97 1.49 17.60
C SER A 118 -15.85 1.38 16.54
N TYR A 119 -15.08 2.46 16.38
CA TYR A 119 -13.86 2.49 15.56
C TYR A 119 -12.67 1.77 16.20
N TYR A 120 -12.79 1.32 17.46
CA TYR A 120 -11.69 0.70 18.20
C TYR A 120 -11.14 -0.56 17.52
N GLU A 121 -11.98 -1.33 16.81
CA GLU A 121 -11.55 -2.53 16.09
C GLU A 121 -10.55 -2.22 14.96
N PHE A 122 -10.58 -1.02 14.38
CA PHE A 122 -9.56 -0.60 13.41
C PHE A 122 -8.20 -0.43 14.08
N LEU A 123 -8.19 0.02 15.34
CA LEU A 123 -6.99 0.05 16.18
C LEU A 123 -6.54 -1.35 16.57
N GLU A 124 -7.37 -2.38 16.49
CA GLU A 124 -6.93 -3.75 16.75
C GLU A 124 -6.40 -4.45 15.49
N ASN A 125 -6.88 -4.05 14.31
CA ASN A 125 -6.49 -4.62 13.04
C ASN A 125 -5.01 -4.35 12.68
N GLU A 126 -4.21 -5.40 12.61
CA GLU A 126 -2.76 -5.32 12.39
C GLU A 126 -2.39 -4.56 11.11
N MET A 127 -3.10 -4.82 10.01
CA MET A 127 -2.82 -4.22 8.70
C MET A 127 -3.11 -2.71 8.68
N ILE A 128 -4.22 -2.29 9.30
CA ILE A 128 -4.57 -0.86 9.38
C ILE A 128 -3.58 -0.11 10.27
N ASN A 129 -3.17 -0.71 11.40
CA ASN A 129 -2.20 -0.09 12.31
C ASN A 129 -0.80 0.03 11.72
N ARG A 130 -0.40 -0.91 10.85
CA ARG A 130 0.91 -0.89 10.19
C ARG A 130 1.13 0.40 9.40
N VAL A 131 0.07 1.04 8.93
CA VAL A 131 0.14 2.26 8.12
C VAL A 131 -0.22 3.51 8.92
N THR A 132 -1.25 3.43 9.78
CA THR A 132 -1.83 4.62 10.43
C THR A 132 -1.14 5.01 11.73
N CYS A 133 -0.16 4.23 12.22
CA CYS A 133 0.58 4.46 13.47
C CYS A 133 -0.31 4.66 14.72
N LEU A 134 -1.58 4.21 14.70
CA LEU A 134 -2.54 4.56 15.75
C LEU A 134 -2.24 3.88 17.11
N LYS A 135 -1.44 2.81 17.14
CA LYS A 135 -1.02 2.10 18.37
C LYS A 135 0.32 2.56 18.94
N SER A 136 1.25 3.04 18.10
CA SER A 136 2.55 3.54 18.52
C SER A 136 2.43 5.03 18.80
N GLY A 137 2.22 5.38 20.07
CA GLY A 137 2.03 6.76 20.50
C GLY A 137 3.01 7.73 19.84
N GLY A 138 2.50 8.59 18.96
CA GLY A 138 2.98 9.92 18.57
C GLY A 138 4.39 10.11 17.98
N ILE A 139 5.33 9.18 18.11
CA ILE A 139 6.76 9.52 17.94
C ILE A 139 7.28 9.31 16.50
N GLU A 140 6.67 8.44 15.69
CA GLU A 140 7.15 8.17 14.31
C GLU A 140 6.37 8.92 13.21
N CYS A 141 5.18 9.46 13.50
CA CYS A 141 4.33 10.09 12.49
C CYS A 141 4.79 11.53 12.12
N GLU A 142 5.50 12.23 13.01
CA GLU A 142 5.94 13.62 12.79
C GLU A 142 7.10 13.77 11.77
N GLN A 143 7.77 12.69 11.35
CA GLN A 143 8.89 12.81 10.41
C GLN A 143 8.47 12.87 8.92
N LYS A 144 7.24 12.49 8.55
CA LYS A 144 6.78 12.56 7.14
C LYS A 144 6.36 13.96 6.67
N PHE A 145 6.24 14.97 7.54
CA PHE A 145 5.72 16.31 7.19
C PHE A 145 6.78 17.43 7.19
N ALA A 146 8.06 17.12 7.44
CA ALA A 146 9.11 18.13 7.60
C ALA A 146 9.99 18.36 6.35
N GLU A 147 9.77 17.64 5.25
CA GLU A 147 10.56 17.80 4.01
C GLU A 147 9.66 18.14 2.81
N TYR A 148 9.23 19.40 2.74
CA TYR A 148 8.85 20.10 1.52
C TYR A 148 9.43 21.52 1.53
#